data_AF-A0A090V589-F1
#
_entry.id   AF-A0A090V589-F1
#
_cell.length_a   1.000
_cell.length_b   1.000
_cell.length_c   1.000
_cell.angle_alpha   90.00
_cell.angle_beta   90.00
_cell.angle_gamma   90.00
#
_symmetry.space_group_name_H-M   'P 1'
#
loop_
_entity.id
_entity.type
_entity.pdbx_description
1 polymer ?
#
loop_
_entity_poly.entity_id
_entity_poly.type
_entity_poly.pdbx_seq_one_letter_code
_entity_poly.pdbx_strand_id
1 'polypeptide(L)' 'MAKYSDIGTAFRAATKREPSGRLVVTSVDFVRELEAVNHHWSLGRANRWIAQYQTYFRDYTPHEGEDRRFFMIGMGRIM' A
#
# COMPACT_ATOMS: atom_id res chain seq x y z
N MET A 1 13.83 -16.60 -6.30
CA MET A 1 13.91 -15.61 -5.21
C MET A 1 12.91 -14.52 -5.49
N ALA A 2 11.82 -14.43 -4.73
CA ALA A 2 10.99 -13.22 -4.74
C ALA A 2 11.85 -12.09 -4.15
N LYS A 3 12.22 -11.13 -5.00
CA LYS A 3 13.08 -10.01 -4.62
C LYS A 3 12.20 -9.02 -3.88
N TYR A 4 12.79 -8.24 -2.97
CA TYR A 4 12.11 -7.08 -2.38
C TYR A 4 11.47 -6.15 -3.44
N SER A 5 11.95 -6.19 -4.68
CA SER A 5 11.36 -5.55 -5.85
C SER A 5 9.91 -5.99 -6.17
N ASP A 6 9.55 -7.24 -5.92
CA ASP A 6 8.18 -7.75 -6.17
C ASP A 6 7.17 -7.09 -5.22
N ILE A 7 7.56 -6.84 -3.97
CA ILE A 7 6.73 -6.14 -2.96
C ILE A 7 6.51 -4.67 -3.39
N GLY A 8 7.56 -3.99 -3.86
CA GLY A 8 7.44 -2.63 -4.38
C GLY A 8 6.57 -2.55 -5.64
N THR A 9 6.68 -3.55 -6.52
CA THR A 9 5.83 -3.67 -7.72
C THR A 9 4.37 -3.88 -7.34
N ALA A 10 4.10 -4.81 -6.42
CA ALA A 10 2.76 -5.07 -5.88
C ALA A 10 2.17 -3.82 -5.21
N PHE A 11 2.97 -3.06 -4.46
CA PHE A 11 2.53 -1.80 -3.86
C PHE A 11 2.16 -0.74 -4.91
N ARG A 12 2.99 -0.59 -5.96
CA ARG A 12 2.67 0.32 -7.08
C ARG A 12 1.42 -0.09 -7.83
N ALA A 13 1.21 -1.39 -8.03
CA ALA A 13 0.01 -1.93 -8.67
C ALA A 13 -1.25 -1.69 -7.82
N ALA A 14 -1.13 -1.83 -6.49
CA ALA A 14 -2.19 -1.56 -5.53
C ALA A 14 -2.49 -0.05 -5.35
N THR A 15 -1.57 0.82 -5.76
CA THR A 15 -1.73 2.27 -5.64
C THR A 15 -2.63 2.79 -6.75
N LYS A 16 -3.78 3.35 -6.37
CA LYS A 16 -4.77 3.94 -7.25
C LYS A 16 -4.69 5.45 -7.19
N ARG A 17 -4.92 6.11 -8.34
CA ARG A 17 -5.00 7.57 -8.41
C ARG A 17 -6.45 7.99 -8.34
N GLU A 18 -6.79 8.76 -7.33
CA GLU A 18 -8.11 9.37 -7.19
C GLU A 18 -8.30 10.52 -8.20
N PRO A 19 -9.55 10.84 -8.58
CA PRO A 19 -9.86 11.98 -9.44
C PRO A 19 -9.40 13.33 -8.84
N SER A 20 -9.21 13.39 -7.53
CA SER A 20 -8.61 14.53 -6.81
C SER A 20 -7.10 14.71 -7.09
N GLY A 21 -6.48 13.79 -7.84
CA GLY A 21 -5.06 13.79 -8.16
C GLY A 21 -4.18 13.14 -7.09
N ARG A 22 -4.75 12.73 -5.95
CA ARG A 22 -4.05 12.05 -4.86
C ARG A 22 -3.85 10.57 -5.16
N LEU A 23 -2.74 10.02 -4.68
CA LEU A 23 -2.50 8.58 -4.70
C LEU A 23 -3.03 7.96 -3.42
N VAL A 24 -3.82 6.91 -3.56
CA VAL A 24 -4.41 6.15 -2.47
C VAL A 24 -4.09 4.67 -2.64
N VAL A 25 -3.87 3.97 -1.55
CA VAL A 25 -3.61 2.52 -1.52
C VAL A 25 -4.35 1.93 -0.34
N THR A 26 -4.96 0.77 -0.51
CA THR A 26 -5.62 0.05 0.58
C THR A 26 -4.83 -1.19 0.96
N SER A 27 -4.86 -1.54 2.23
CA SER A 27 -4.18 -2.74 2.74
C SER A 27 -4.70 -4.02 2.08
N VAL A 28 -5.99 -4.06 1.74
CA VAL A 28 -6.62 -5.18 1.03
C VAL A 28 -6.09 -5.32 -0.40
N ASP A 29 -5.99 -4.21 -1.14
CA ASP A 29 -5.45 -4.24 -2.51
C ASP A 29 -3.97 -4.63 -2.50
N PHE A 30 -3.20 -4.11 -1.54
CA PHE A 30 -1.80 -4.47 -1.39
C PHE A 30 -1.61 -5.95 -1.05
N VAL A 31 -2.43 -6.52 -0.14
CA VAL A 31 -2.38 -7.97 0.15
C VAL A 31 -2.78 -8.80 -1.08
N ARG A 32 -3.79 -8.39 -1.84
CA ARG A 32 -4.19 -9.08 -3.08
C ARG A 32 -3.05 -9.12 -4.12
N GLU A 33 -2.38 -7.99 -4.33
CA GLU A 33 -1.24 -7.92 -5.25
C GLU A 33 -0.06 -8.75 -4.73
N LEU A 34 0.14 -8.79 -3.41
CA LEU A 34 1.14 -9.65 -2.78
C LEU A 34 0.83 -11.13 -2.99
N GLU A 35 -0.43 -11.55 -2.83
CA GLU A 35 -0.84 -12.93 -3.10
C GLU A 35 -0.59 -13.32 -4.56
N ALA A 36 -0.79 -12.40 -5.51
CA ALA A 36 -0.49 -12.62 -6.93
C ALA A 36 1.01 -12.87 -7.20
N VAL A 37 1.90 -12.28 -6.39
CA VAL A 37 3.35 -12.54 -6.45
C VAL A 37 3.80 -13.66 -5.48
N ASN A 38 2.88 -14.52 -5.03
CA ASN A 38 3.11 -15.62 -4.08
C ASN A 38 3.61 -15.16 -2.68
N HIS A 39 3.20 -13.97 -2.26
CA HIS A 39 3.44 -13.43 -0.91
C HIS A 39 2.15 -13.38 -0.09
N HIS A 40 1.99 -14.33 0.83
CA HIS A 40 0.86 -14.32 1.77
C HIS A 40 1.16 -13.43 2.98
N TRP A 41 0.62 -12.21 2.98
CA TRP A 41 0.75 -11.26 4.09
C TRP A 41 -0.61 -10.96 4.71
N SER A 42 -0.65 -10.83 6.03
CA SER A 42 -1.83 -10.32 6.73
C SER A 42 -1.92 -8.80 6.61
N LEU A 43 -3.13 -8.25 6.71
CA LEU A 43 -3.38 -6.79 6.68
C LEU A 43 -2.50 -6.04 7.68
N GLY A 44 -2.33 -6.54 8.91
CA GLY A 44 -1.46 -5.92 9.91
C GLY A 44 0.02 -5.87 9.51
N ARG A 45 0.52 -6.88 8.77
CA ARG A 45 1.89 -6.91 8.26
C ARG A 45 2.07 -5.94 7.10
N ALA A 46 1.13 -5.92 6.17
CA ALA A 46 1.04 -4.95 5.08
C ALA A 46 1.06 -3.51 5.63
N ASN A 47 0.22 -3.22 6.62
CA ASN A 47 0.15 -1.91 7.28
C ASN A 47 1.49 -1.49 7.89
N ARG A 48 2.16 -2.40 8.62
CA ARG A 48 3.49 -2.12 9.17
C ARG A 48 4.52 -1.85 8.08
N TRP A 49 4.48 -2.60 6.98
CA TRP A 49 5.40 -2.40 5.87
C TRP A 49 5.20 -1.02 5.23
N ILE A 50 3.96 -0.63 4.94
CA ILE A 50 3.65 0.70 4.39
C ILE A 50 4.14 1.78 5.36
N ALA A 51 3.85 1.66 6.67
CA ALA A 51 4.30 2.64 7.66
C ALA A 51 5.84 2.71 7.81
N GLN A 52 6.56 1.60 7.61
CA GLN A 52 8.02 1.53 7.71
C GLN A 52 8.72 2.08 6.46
N TYR A 53 8.24 1.69 5.28
CA TYR A 53 8.94 1.96 4.01
C TYR A 53 8.37 3.16 3.25
N GLN A 54 7.08 3.45 3.42
CA GLN A 54 6.39 4.53 2.71
C GLN A 54 6.11 5.70 3.65
N THR A 55 7.15 6.48 3.92
CA THR A 55 7.09 7.69 4.77
C THR A 55 6.16 8.77 4.23
N TYR A 56 5.91 8.77 2.91
CA TYR A 56 4.99 9.70 2.26
C TYR A 56 3.53 9.24 2.27
N PHE A 57 3.21 8.04 2.76
CA PHE A 57 1.83 7.56 2.84
C PHE A 57 1.33 7.68 4.28
N ARG A 58 0.21 8.37 4.48
CA ARG A 58 -0.49 8.41 5.76
C ARG A 58 -1.78 7.63 5.71
N ASP A 59 -2.11 6.99 6.82
CA ASP A 59 -3.42 6.43 7.06
C ASP A 59 -4.49 7.56 7.08
N TYR A 60 -5.59 7.39 6.34
CA TYR A 60 -6.79 8.23 6.43
C TYR A 60 -8.04 7.41 6.72
N THR A 61 -7.90 6.21 7.26
CA THR A 61 -9.00 5.26 7.31
C THR A 61 -10.22 5.90 8.01
N PRO A 62 -11.34 6.14 7.29
CA PRO A 62 -12.46 6.91 7.84
C PRO A 62 -13.35 6.07 8.77
N HIS A 63 -13.12 4.77 8.84
CA HIS A 63 -13.89 3.80 9.62
C HIS A 63 -12.95 2.85 10.38
N GLU A 64 -13.38 2.33 11.53
CA GLU A 64 -12.67 1.32 12.33
C GLU A 64 -12.70 -0.09 11.67
N GLY A 65 -12.41 -0.16 10.37
CA GLY A 65 -12.27 -1.41 9.64
C GLY A 65 -10.79 -1.84 9.53
N GLU A 66 -10.55 -3.13 9.37
CA GLU A 66 -9.20 -3.66 9.05
C GLU A 66 -8.72 -3.25 7.64
N ASP A 67 -9.63 -2.76 6.78
CA ASP A 67 -9.34 -2.11 5.49
C ASP A 67 -8.74 -0.73 5.73
N ARG A 68 -7.48 -0.69 6.16
CA ARG A 68 -6.76 0.57 6.31
C ARG A 68 -6.46 1.16 4.95
N ARG A 69 -6.74 2.45 4.83
CA ARG A 69 -6.53 3.23 3.61
C ARG A 69 -5.44 4.24 3.85
N PHE A 70 -4.46 4.22 2.97
CA PHE A 70 -3.36 5.17 3.00
C PHE A 70 -3.48 6.09 1.79
N PHE A 71 -3.16 7.36 2.01
CA PHE A 71 -3.06 8.36 0.96
C PHE A 71 -1.69 9.02 1.02
N MET A 72 -1.18 9.40 -0.14
CA MET A 72 0.11 10.05 -0.21
C MET A 72 0.00 11.52 0.27
N ILE A 73 0.74 11.85 1.32
CA ILE A 73 0.90 13.19 1.88
C ILE A 73 2.22 13.82 1.40
N GLY A 74 2.15 14.56 0.30
CA GLY A 74 3.27 15.34 -0.24
C GLY A 74 3.61 15.02 -1.69
N MET A 75 4.44 15.85 -2.32
CA MET A 75 4.98 15.66 -3.68
C MET A 75 6.08 14.58 -3.69
N GLY A 76 5.81 13.41 -3.11
CA GLY A 76 6.75 12.29 -2.98
C GLY A 76 6.73 11.39 -4.22
N ARG A 77 7.91 11.00 -4.69
CA ARG A 77 8.09 10.07 -5.82
C ARG A 77 7.86 8.64 -5.29
N ILE A 78 7.00 7.84 -5.95
CA ILE A 78 6.89 6.41 -5.64
C ILE A 78 8.19 5.74 -6.08
N MET A 79 8.94 5.14 -5.15
CA MET A 79 10.17 4.38 -5.43
C MET A 79 9.87 2.91 -5.65
#